data_AF-A0A7J2ZE19-F1
#
_entry.id   AF-A0A7J2ZE19-F1
#
_cell.length_a   1.000
_cell.length_b   1.000
_cell.length_c   1.000
_cell.angle_alpha   90.00
_cell.angle_beta   90.00
_cell.angle_gamma   90.00
#
_symmetry.space_group_name_H-M   'P 1'
#
loop_
_entity.id
_entity.type
_entity.pdbx_description
1 polymer ?
#
loop_
_entity_poly.entity_id
_entity_poly.type
_entity_poly.pdbx_seq_one_letter_code
_entity_poly.pdbx_strand_id
1 'polypeptide(L)'
;MEEIPEAEEQLSEVIQEELEQKPAEESPDVKRVIEAALFMSTSPLTVRALSKISGANSWKVVEDRVKELQQEYEGRGSAIVIVFEDGGYIMRLKPEYEKKVSGLAKEAELSKGAIKTLAVIAKNNGITQSKLVKMIGSSVYDHVKELVEKEFITAEKKGRTKVLNTTKKFREYFTV
;
A
#
# COMPACT_ATOMS: atom_id res chain seq x y z
N MET A 1 65.18 -11.42 -22.30
CA MET A 1 65.07 -9.96 -22.41
C MET A 1 64.19 -9.70 -23.61
N GLU A 2 62.91 -10.08 -23.55
CA GLU A 2 61.78 -9.39 -22.89
C GLU A 2 61.43 -8.08 -23.59
N GLU A 3 60.70 -8.22 -24.69
CA GLU A 3 59.76 -7.20 -25.16
C GLU A 3 58.44 -7.44 -24.41
N ILE A 4 58.20 -6.68 -23.35
CA ILE A 4 56.86 -6.54 -22.76
C ILE A 4 56.56 -5.03 -22.52
N PRO A 5 56.36 -4.19 -23.55
CA PRO A 5 55.72 -2.88 -23.34
C PRO A 5 54.24 -2.86 -23.79
N GLU A 6 53.89 -3.59 -24.86
CA GLU A 6 52.53 -3.53 -25.46
C GLU A 6 51.45 -4.13 -24.56
N ALA A 7 51.78 -5.15 -23.77
CA ALA A 7 50.81 -5.81 -22.91
C ALA A 7 50.36 -4.95 -21.72
N GLU A 8 51.23 -4.09 -21.17
CA GLU A 8 50.88 -3.22 -20.03
C GLU A 8 50.08 -1.98 -20.48
N GLU A 9 50.37 -1.47 -21.67
CA GLU A 9 49.61 -0.36 -22.28
C GLU A 9 48.21 -0.84 -22.70
N GLN A 10 48.11 -2.04 -23.26
CA GLN A 10 46.82 -2.68 -23.55
C GLN A 10 46.06 -3.05 -22.26
N LEU A 11 46.74 -3.50 -21.20
CA LEU A 11 46.08 -3.81 -19.93
C LEU A 11 45.57 -2.54 -19.25
N SER A 12 46.30 -1.42 -19.36
CA SER A 12 45.86 -0.13 -18.81
C SER A 12 44.71 0.49 -19.60
N GLU A 13 44.68 0.38 -20.93
CA GLU A 13 43.52 0.76 -21.75
C GLU A 13 42.27 -0.11 -21.45
N VAL A 14 42.44 -1.42 -21.30
CA VAL A 14 41.33 -2.32 -20.94
C VAL A 14 40.82 -2.04 -19.52
N ILE A 15 41.70 -1.76 -18.55
CA ILE A 15 41.31 -1.35 -17.19
C ILE A 15 40.60 0.02 -17.23
N GLN A 16 41.00 0.94 -18.11
CA GLN A 16 40.35 2.25 -18.27
C GLN A 16 38.94 2.11 -18.86
N GLU A 17 38.75 1.26 -19.88
CA GLU A 17 37.43 0.96 -20.47
C GLU A 17 36.51 0.20 -19.50
N GLU A 18 37.06 -0.71 -18.69
CA GLU A 18 36.29 -1.52 -17.74
C GLU A 18 35.92 -0.73 -16.46
N LEU A 19 36.69 0.30 -16.11
CA LEU A 19 36.35 1.27 -15.06
C LEU A 19 35.28 2.28 -15.52
N GLU A 20 35.15 2.55 -16.83
CA GLU A 20 34.06 3.37 -17.39
C GLU A 20 32.75 2.59 -17.59
N GLN A 21 32.77 1.24 -17.53
CA GLN A 21 31.58 0.38 -17.59
C GLN A 21 31.02 -0.03 -16.21
N LYS A 22 31.32 0.73 -15.16
CA LYS A 22 30.51 0.66 -13.95
C LYS A 22 29.31 1.59 -14.17
N PRO A 23 28.06 1.09 -14.28
CA PRO A 23 26.92 1.98 -14.34
C PRO A 23 27.00 2.88 -13.10
N ALA A 24 27.13 4.19 -13.34
CA ALA A 24 26.85 5.17 -12.33
C ALA A 24 25.53 4.76 -11.67
N GLU A 25 25.46 4.76 -10.35
CA GLU A 25 24.18 4.62 -9.64
C GLU A 25 23.25 5.71 -10.19
N GLU A 26 22.44 5.35 -11.20
CA GLU A 26 21.51 6.25 -11.84
C GLU A 26 20.57 6.73 -10.75
N SER A 27 20.55 8.04 -10.51
CA SER A 27 19.51 8.65 -9.71
C SER A 27 18.17 8.07 -10.18
N PRO A 28 17.38 7.43 -9.31
CA PRO A 28 16.23 6.66 -9.74
C PRO A 28 15.30 7.56 -10.55
N ASP A 29 14.84 7.08 -11.72
CA ASP A 29 13.97 7.86 -12.60
C ASP A 29 12.79 8.39 -11.79
N VAL A 30 12.76 9.71 -11.58
CA VAL A 30 11.76 10.43 -10.78
C VAL A 30 10.35 10.01 -11.17
N LYS A 31 10.10 9.80 -12.47
CA LYS A 31 8.80 9.36 -12.98
C LYS A 31 8.46 7.95 -12.51
N ARG A 32 9.41 7.01 -12.57
CA ARG A 32 9.22 5.62 -12.11
C ARG A 32 9.06 5.53 -10.60
N VAL A 33 9.75 6.37 -9.85
CA VAL A 33 9.56 6.45 -8.40
C VAL A 33 8.18 6.99 -8.06
N ILE A 34 7.70 8.01 -8.76
CA ILE A 34 6.33 8.54 -8.60
C ILE A 34 5.31 7.45 -8.96
N GLU A 35 5.50 6.73 -10.05
CA GLU A 35 4.65 5.61 -10.46
C GLU A 35 4.57 4.53 -9.37
N ALA A 36 5.72 4.10 -8.85
CA ALA A 36 5.81 3.11 -7.79
C ALA A 36 5.17 3.61 -6.48
N ALA A 37 5.36 4.88 -6.13
CA ALA A 37 4.76 5.49 -4.94
C ALA A 37 3.23 5.52 -5.04
N LEU A 38 2.69 5.93 -6.19
CA LEU A 38 1.25 5.96 -6.44
C LEU A 38 0.63 4.57 -6.49
N PHE A 39 1.36 3.56 -7.00
CA PHE A 39 0.92 2.17 -7.02
C PHE A 39 0.85 1.57 -5.60
N MET A 40 1.84 1.84 -4.76
CA MET A 40 1.90 1.30 -3.40
C MET A 40 0.93 2.02 -2.44
N SER A 41 0.58 3.27 -2.72
CA SER A 41 -0.24 4.08 -1.82
C SER A 41 -1.71 3.64 -1.80
N THR A 42 -2.26 3.49 -0.60
CA THR A 42 -3.70 3.25 -0.39
C THR A 42 -4.51 4.54 -0.24
N SER A 43 -3.84 5.69 -0.17
CA SER A 43 -4.44 7.02 -0.01
C SER A 43 -3.84 8.05 -0.98
N PRO A 44 -4.52 9.17 -1.25
CA PRO A 44 -3.99 10.21 -2.14
C PRO A 44 -2.68 10.82 -1.64
N LEU A 45 -1.70 10.95 -2.53
CA LEU A 45 -0.39 11.53 -2.24
C LEU A 45 -0.30 12.95 -2.78
N THR A 46 -0.02 13.91 -1.89
CA THR A 46 0.21 15.30 -2.28
C THR A 46 1.47 15.45 -3.13
N VAL A 47 1.54 16.51 -3.95
CA VAL A 47 2.75 16.88 -4.72
C VAL A 47 3.98 17.00 -3.82
N ARG A 48 3.79 17.50 -2.60
CA ARG A 48 4.86 17.62 -1.60
C ARG A 48 5.38 16.24 -1.15
N ALA A 49 4.49 15.29 -0.90
CA ALA A 49 4.86 13.93 -0.53
C ALA A 49 5.60 13.24 -1.69
N LEU A 50 5.07 13.34 -2.90
CA LEU A 50 5.69 12.79 -4.11
C LEU A 50 7.06 13.39 -4.40
N SER A 51 7.24 14.71 -4.23
CA SER A 51 8.55 15.37 -4.37
C SER A 51 9.56 14.84 -3.36
N LYS A 52 9.15 14.63 -2.10
CA LYS A 52 10.03 14.07 -1.06
C LYS A 52 10.43 12.62 -1.36
N ILE A 53 9.49 11.79 -1.84
CA ILE A 53 9.73 10.37 -2.14
C ILE A 53 10.61 10.21 -3.39
N SER A 54 10.33 11.00 -4.43
CA SER A 54 11.03 10.90 -5.71
C SER A 54 12.35 11.67 -5.79
N GLY A 55 12.66 12.50 -4.79
CA GLY A 55 13.84 13.37 -4.84
C GLY A 55 13.73 14.50 -5.86
N ALA A 56 12.52 14.82 -6.35
CA ALA A 56 12.33 15.85 -7.36
C ALA A 56 12.67 17.25 -6.82
N ASN A 57 13.51 17.98 -7.58
CA ASN A 57 14.00 19.31 -7.24
C ASN A 57 12.91 20.41 -7.22
N SER A 58 11.74 20.15 -7.82
CA SER A 58 10.64 21.12 -7.91
C SER A 58 9.28 20.43 -7.96
N TRP A 59 8.26 21.08 -7.42
CA TRP A 59 6.87 20.64 -7.49
C TRP A 59 6.36 20.55 -8.92
N LYS A 60 6.82 21.46 -9.79
CA LYS A 60 6.47 21.46 -11.21
C LYS A 60 6.94 20.18 -11.92
N VAL A 61 8.13 19.70 -11.58
CA VAL A 61 8.66 18.44 -12.13
C VAL A 61 7.76 17.27 -11.75
N VAL A 62 7.26 17.23 -10.52
CA VAL A 62 6.33 16.19 -10.08
C VAL A 62 5.02 16.25 -10.86
N GLU A 63 4.43 17.43 -11.00
CA GLU A 63 3.19 17.61 -11.77
C GLU A 63 3.36 17.22 -13.24
N ASP A 64 4.47 17.63 -13.86
CA ASP A 64 4.80 17.27 -15.24
C ASP A 64 4.96 15.75 -15.40
N ARG A 65 5.67 15.08 -14.47
CA ARG A 65 5.82 13.61 -14.50
C ARG A 65 4.51 12.87 -14.25
N VAL A 66 3.65 13.37 -13.36
CA VAL A 66 2.32 12.79 -13.15
C VAL A 66 1.47 12.93 -14.41
N LYS A 67 1.53 14.09 -15.08
CA LYS A 67 0.81 14.33 -16.33
C LYS A 67 1.30 13.43 -17.48
N GLU A 68 2.61 13.23 -17.58
CA GLU A 68 3.19 12.26 -18.51
C GLU A 68 2.66 10.85 -18.24
N LEU A 69 2.66 10.41 -16.97
CA LEU A 69 2.09 9.10 -16.60
C LEU A 69 0.62 9.00 -16.98
N GLN A 70 -0.20 10.02 -16.68
CA GLN A 70 -1.61 10.05 -17.08
C GLN A 70 -1.79 9.84 -18.59
N GLN A 71 -0.98 10.52 -19.41
CA GLN A 71 -1.01 10.37 -20.86
C GLN A 71 -0.55 8.98 -21.32
N GLU A 72 0.48 8.42 -20.68
CA GLU A 72 0.95 7.06 -21.00
C GLU A 72 -0.11 6.00 -20.66
N TYR A 73 -0.75 6.09 -19.50
CA TYR A 73 -1.82 5.18 -19.09
C TYR A 73 -3.03 5.27 -20.04
N GLU A 74 -3.40 6.48 -20.46
CA GLU A 74 -4.49 6.69 -21.40
C GLU A 74 -4.12 6.19 -22.81
N GLY A 75 -2.93 6.52 -23.31
CA GLY A 75 -2.46 6.11 -24.64
C GLY A 75 -2.29 4.60 -24.81
N ARG A 76 -2.03 3.87 -23.73
CA ARG A 76 -1.98 2.39 -23.74
C ARG A 76 -3.36 1.74 -23.60
N GLY A 77 -4.43 2.52 -23.38
CA GLY A 77 -5.75 1.99 -23.08
C GLY A 77 -5.80 1.22 -21.75
N SER A 78 -5.01 1.65 -20.76
CA SER A 78 -4.93 0.97 -19.46
C SER A 78 -6.27 1.00 -18.72
N ALA A 79 -6.53 -0.05 -17.94
CA ALA A 79 -7.63 -0.08 -16.97
C ALA A 79 -7.35 0.78 -15.72
N ILE A 80 -6.10 1.23 -15.54
CA ILE A 80 -5.65 2.07 -14.43
C ILE A 80 -5.57 3.52 -14.90
N VAL A 81 -5.98 4.44 -14.03
CA VAL A 81 -5.91 5.89 -14.21
C VAL A 81 -5.31 6.55 -12.98
N ILE A 82 -4.61 7.66 -13.17
CA ILE A 82 -4.15 8.52 -12.07
C ILE A 82 -5.10 9.71 -11.99
N VAL A 83 -5.73 9.89 -10.85
CA VAL A 83 -6.71 10.97 -10.60
C VAL A 83 -6.25 11.86 -9.46
N PHE A 84 -6.77 13.10 -9.43
CA PHE A 84 -6.53 14.04 -8.36
C PHE A 84 -7.75 14.09 -7.44
N GLU A 85 -7.62 13.59 -6.21
CA GLU A 85 -8.68 13.45 -5.21
C GLU A 85 -8.14 13.86 -3.83
N ASP A 86 -8.97 14.47 -2.98
CA ASP A 86 -8.62 14.88 -1.61
C ASP A 86 -7.29 15.68 -1.50
N GLY A 87 -6.96 16.47 -2.52
CA GLY A 87 -5.74 17.29 -2.54
C GLY A 87 -4.45 16.54 -2.90
N GLY A 88 -4.55 15.31 -3.42
CA GLY A 88 -3.41 14.51 -3.86
C GLY A 88 -3.71 13.66 -5.10
N TYR A 89 -2.67 13.00 -5.62
CA TYR A 89 -2.78 12.05 -6.71
C TYR A 89 -2.92 10.63 -6.20
N ILE A 90 -3.75 9.83 -6.85
CA ILE A 90 -3.98 8.41 -6.53
C ILE A 90 -4.21 7.59 -7.80
N MET A 91 -3.72 6.35 -7.82
CA MET A 91 -4.07 5.38 -8.86
C MET A 91 -5.41 4.72 -8.55
N ARG A 92 -6.30 4.73 -9.54
CA ARG A 92 -7.63 4.11 -9.49
C ARG A 92 -7.84 3.24 -10.71
N LEU A 93 -8.83 2.36 -10.62
CA LEU A 93 -9.35 1.65 -11.79
C LEU A 93 -10.34 2.56 -12.52
N LYS A 94 -10.41 2.44 -13.86
CA LYS A 94 -11.49 3.09 -14.61
C LYS A 94 -12.85 2.49 -14.14
N PRO A 95 -13.90 3.32 -14.01
CA PRO A 95 -15.22 2.88 -13.54
C PRO A 95 -15.80 1.70 -14.34
N GLU A 96 -15.43 1.57 -15.61
CA GLU A 96 -15.84 0.49 -16.52
C GLU A 96 -15.36 -0.90 -16.07
N TYR A 97 -14.17 -0.98 -15.44
CA TYR A 97 -13.58 -2.23 -14.96
C TYR A 97 -13.89 -2.48 -13.49
N GLU A 98 -14.09 -1.43 -12.70
CA GLU A 98 -14.32 -1.49 -11.26
C GLU A 98 -15.45 -2.46 -10.90
N LYS A 99 -16.60 -2.41 -11.59
CA LYS A 99 -17.73 -3.32 -11.33
C LYS A 99 -17.43 -4.80 -11.53
N LYS A 100 -16.47 -5.13 -12.41
CA LYS A 100 -16.11 -6.53 -12.73
C LYS A 100 -15.06 -7.09 -11.77
N VAL A 101 -14.23 -6.22 -11.20
CA VAL A 101 -13.12 -6.61 -10.32
C VAL A 101 -13.35 -6.23 -8.85
N SER A 102 -14.45 -5.56 -8.52
CA SER A 102 -14.83 -5.19 -7.15
C SER A 102 -14.90 -6.40 -6.21
N GLY A 103 -15.24 -7.59 -6.73
CA GLY A 103 -15.20 -8.84 -5.96
C GLY A 103 -13.79 -9.36 -5.64
N LEU A 104 -12.74 -8.88 -6.31
CA LEU A 104 -11.34 -9.23 -6.05
C LEU A 104 -10.72 -8.36 -4.95
N ALA A 105 -11.24 -7.14 -4.76
CA ALA A 105 -10.91 -6.32 -3.60
C ALA A 105 -11.52 -7.01 -2.37
N LYS A 106 -10.76 -7.94 -1.81
CA LYS A 106 -11.10 -8.80 -0.66
C LYS A 106 -12.08 -8.11 0.30
N GLU A 107 -13.31 -8.60 0.34
CA GLU A 107 -14.22 -8.88 1.49
C GLU A 107 -13.99 -8.26 2.91
N ALA A 108 -13.26 -7.16 3.09
CA ALA A 108 -12.83 -6.73 4.42
C ALA A 108 -12.86 -5.22 4.64
N GLU A 109 -13.83 -4.50 4.09
CA GLU A 109 -14.32 -3.33 4.83
C GLU A 109 -15.26 -3.87 5.92
N LEU A 110 -14.68 -4.10 7.10
CA LEU A 110 -15.50 -4.14 8.31
C LEU A 110 -16.31 -2.85 8.36
N SER A 111 -17.61 -2.95 8.68
CA SER A 111 -18.41 -1.74 8.88
C SER A 111 -17.72 -0.80 9.88
N LYS A 112 -17.85 0.52 9.71
CA LYS A 112 -17.24 1.50 10.65
C LYS A 112 -17.63 1.19 12.12
N GLY A 113 -18.85 0.69 12.33
CA GLY A 113 -19.33 0.20 13.61
C GLY A 113 -18.58 -1.05 14.10
N ALA A 114 -18.39 -2.05 13.24
CA ALA A 114 -17.63 -3.25 13.56
C ALA A 114 -16.16 -2.96 13.85
N ILE A 115 -15.51 -2.04 13.15
CA ILE A 115 -14.12 -1.60 13.45
C ILE A 115 -14.05 -1.01 14.86
N LYS A 116 -14.98 -0.13 15.23
CA LYS A 116 -15.01 0.47 16.58
C LYS A 116 -15.23 -0.59 17.65
N THR A 117 -16.12 -1.55 17.41
CA THR A 117 -16.36 -2.67 18.33
C THR A 117 -15.15 -3.59 18.43
N LEU A 118 -14.48 -3.88 17.32
CA LEU A 118 -13.25 -4.67 17.27
C LEU A 118 -12.13 -4.01 18.08
N ALA A 119 -11.96 -2.70 17.99
CA ALA A 119 -10.96 -1.97 18.78
C ALA A 119 -11.18 -2.14 20.30
N VAL A 120 -12.44 -2.11 20.75
CA VAL A 120 -12.79 -2.34 22.16
C VAL A 120 -12.51 -3.79 22.57
N ILE A 121 -12.83 -4.77 21.72
CA ILE A 121 -12.53 -6.18 21.97
C ILE A 121 -11.02 -6.42 22.02
N ALA A 122 -10.26 -5.86 21.08
CA ALA A 122 -8.81 -6.01 21.01
C ALA A 122 -8.12 -5.47 22.28
N LYS A 123 -8.56 -4.31 22.78
CA LYS A 123 -8.07 -3.75 24.04
C LYS A 123 -8.47 -4.59 25.27
N ASN A 124 -9.63 -5.26 25.21
CA ASN A 124 -10.19 -6.03 26.32
C ASN A 124 -10.33 -7.50 25.92
N ASN A 125 -9.24 -8.12 25.48
CA ASN A 125 -9.28 -9.51 25.02
C ASN A 125 -9.85 -10.42 26.12
N GLY A 126 -10.85 -11.24 25.80
CA GLY A 126 -11.59 -12.06 26.79
C GLY A 126 -12.80 -11.36 27.41
N ILE A 127 -13.30 -10.28 26.80
CA ILE A 127 -14.51 -9.58 27.27
C ILE A 127 -15.79 -10.36 26.98
N THR A 128 -16.77 -10.27 27.88
CA THR A 128 -18.10 -10.82 27.61
C THR A 128 -18.93 -9.92 26.69
N GLN A 129 -19.67 -10.53 25.77
CA GLN A 129 -20.57 -9.81 24.86
C GLN A 129 -21.59 -8.95 25.63
N SER A 130 -22.11 -9.42 26.77
CA SER A 130 -23.00 -8.64 27.62
C SER A 130 -22.36 -7.36 28.18
N LYS A 131 -21.07 -7.39 28.54
CA LYS A 131 -20.33 -6.20 28.98
C LYS A 131 -20.08 -5.26 27.80
N LEU A 132 -19.80 -5.80 26.62
CA LEU A 132 -19.61 -5.04 25.40
C LEU A 132 -20.88 -4.28 24.98
N VAL A 133 -22.04 -4.94 25.04
CA VAL A 133 -23.36 -4.32 24.80
C VAL A 133 -23.62 -3.17 25.78
N LYS A 134 -23.26 -3.31 27.06
CA LYS A 134 -23.40 -2.22 28.04
C LYS A 134 -22.52 -1.00 27.74
N MET A 135 -21.39 -1.17 27.04
CA MET A 135 -20.47 -0.06 26.74
C MET A 135 -20.81 0.66 25.43
N ILE A 136 -21.27 -0.08 24.41
CA ILE A 136 -21.44 0.45 23.06
C ILE A 136 -22.92 0.57 22.66
N GLY A 137 -23.78 -0.32 23.15
CA GLY A 137 -25.20 -0.41 22.79
C GLY A 137 -25.58 -1.71 22.08
N SER A 138 -26.82 -1.78 21.60
CA SER A 138 -27.41 -2.97 20.98
C SER A 138 -26.80 -3.33 19.62
N SER A 139 -26.19 -2.39 18.90
CA SER A 139 -25.54 -2.65 17.60
C SER A 139 -24.38 -3.65 17.69
N VAL A 140 -23.87 -3.93 18.90
CA VAL A 140 -22.84 -4.94 19.15
C VAL A 140 -23.25 -6.33 18.67
N TYR A 141 -24.54 -6.67 18.68
CA TYR A 141 -24.98 -7.99 18.20
C TYR A 141 -24.64 -8.20 16.71
N ASP A 142 -24.94 -7.20 15.88
CA ASP A 142 -24.65 -7.24 14.44
C ASP A 142 -23.15 -7.16 14.18
N HIS A 143 -22.45 -6.29 14.91
CA HIS A 143 -21.00 -6.15 14.79
C HIS A 143 -20.26 -7.45 15.16
N VAL A 144 -20.68 -8.13 16.24
CA VAL A 144 -20.07 -9.39 16.66
C VAL A 144 -20.33 -10.49 15.62
N LYS A 145 -21.51 -10.51 15.01
CA LYS A 145 -21.81 -11.45 13.93
C LYS A 145 -20.88 -11.25 12.74
N GLU A 146 -20.75 -10.01 12.27
CA GLU A 146 -19.85 -9.63 11.17
C GLU A 146 -18.38 -9.99 11.50
N LEU A 147 -17.92 -9.67 12.71
CA LEU A 147 -16.53 -9.91 13.13
C LEU A 147 -16.19 -11.40 13.26
N VAL A 148 -17.16 -12.24 13.61
CA VAL A 148 -17.00 -13.70 13.66
C VAL A 148 -17.01 -14.28 12.24
N GLU A 149 -17.94 -13.85 11.38
CA GLU A 149 -18.02 -14.27 9.97
C GLU A 149 -16.72 -13.95 9.21
N LYS A 150 -16.13 -12.77 9.47
CA LYS A 150 -14.85 -12.36 8.89
C LYS A 150 -13.62 -12.89 9.65
N GLU A 151 -13.83 -13.71 10.69
CA GLU A 151 -12.78 -14.38 11.48
C GLU A 151 -11.80 -13.44 12.18
N PHE A 152 -12.19 -12.20 12.47
CA PHE A 152 -11.36 -11.28 13.28
C PHE A 152 -11.45 -11.60 14.78
N ILE A 153 -12.55 -12.21 15.22
CA ILE A 153 -12.77 -12.62 16.61
C ILE A 153 -13.32 -14.05 16.70
N THR A 154 -13.07 -14.71 17.83
CA THR A 154 -13.80 -15.91 18.25
C THR A 154 -14.86 -15.54 19.28
N ALA A 155 -15.96 -16.29 19.31
CA ALA A 155 -17.04 -16.10 20.27
C ALA A 155 -17.42 -17.43 20.94
N GLU A 156 -16.94 -17.63 22.17
CA GLU A 156 -17.13 -18.87 22.92
C GLU A 156 -18.26 -18.72 23.94
N LYS A 157 -19.14 -19.72 24.05
CA LYS A 157 -20.26 -19.67 24.99
C LYS A 157 -19.76 -19.81 26.43
N LYS A 158 -20.09 -18.84 27.28
CA LYS A 158 -19.84 -18.87 28.73
C LYS A 158 -21.14 -18.57 29.48
N GLY A 159 -21.82 -19.63 29.91
CA GLY A 159 -23.13 -19.54 30.55
C GLY A 159 -24.18 -18.92 29.63
N ARG A 160 -24.72 -17.76 30.04
CA ARG A 160 -25.76 -17.00 29.31
C ARG A 160 -25.21 -15.95 28.33
N THR A 161 -23.89 -15.81 28.21
CA THR A 161 -23.23 -14.85 27.30
C THR A 161 -22.15 -15.55 26.47
N LYS A 162 -21.57 -14.83 25.51
CA LYS A 162 -20.34 -15.21 24.83
C LYS A 162 -19.14 -14.45 25.40
N VAL A 163 -17.97 -15.08 25.40
CA VAL A 163 -16.65 -14.44 25.61
C VAL A 163 -16.04 -14.23 24.24
N LEU A 164 -15.51 -13.03 24.00
CA LEU A 164 -14.98 -12.59 22.71
C LEU A 164 -13.46 -12.43 22.82
N ASN A 165 -12.74 -13.07 21.89
CA ASN A 165 -11.28 -12.98 21.80
C ASN A 165 -10.84 -12.65 20.37
N THR A 166 -9.70 -11.99 20.21
CA THR A 166 -9.10 -11.74 18.89
C THR A 166 -8.40 -12.97 18.33
N THR A 167 -8.48 -13.14 17.01
CA THR A 167 -7.86 -14.28 16.31
C THR A 167 -6.42 -14.00 15.89
N LYS A 168 -5.75 -15.01 15.32
CA LYS A 168 -4.46 -14.84 14.64
C LYS A 168 -4.56 -13.90 13.44
N LYS A 169 -5.64 -14.01 12.65
CA LYS A 169 -5.95 -13.15 11.50
C LYS A 169 -5.99 -11.67 11.89
N PHE A 170 -6.61 -11.33 13.01
CA PHE A 170 -6.59 -9.96 13.53
C PHE A 170 -5.16 -9.45 13.75
N ARG A 171 -4.30 -10.25 14.40
CA ARG A 171 -2.91 -9.85 14.67
C ARG A 171 -2.11 -9.66 13.38
N GLU A 172 -2.25 -10.56 12.42
CA GLU A 172 -1.58 -10.46 11.12
C GLU A 172 -2.05 -9.25 10.31
N TYR A 173 -3.33 -8.88 10.42
CA TYR A 173 -3.91 -7.76 9.69
C TYR A 173 -3.55 -6.39 10.27
N PHE A 174 -3.49 -6.26 11.60
CA PHE A 174 -3.33 -4.95 12.27
C PHE A 174 -1.96 -4.73 12.94
N THR A 175 -1.05 -5.71 12.90
CA THR A 175 0.32 -5.56 13.42
C THR A 175 1.28 -5.48 12.23
N VAL A 176 1.39 -4.29 11.66
CA VAL A 176 2.50 -3.83 10.80
C VAL A 176 3.10 -2.60 11.44
#